data_AF-A0A1C3XIK1-F1
#
_entry.id   AF-A0A1C3XIK1-F1
#
_cell.length_a   1.000
_cell.length_b   1.000
_cell.length_c   1.000
_cell.angle_alpha   90.00
_cell.angle_beta   90.00
_cell.angle_gamma   90.00
#
_symmetry.space_group_name_H-M   'P 1'
#
loop_
_entity.id
_entity.type
_entity.pdbx_description
1 polymer ?
#
loop_
_entity_poly.entity_id
_entity_poly.type
_entity_poly.pdbx_seq_one_letter_code
_entity_poly.pdbx_strand_id
1 'polypeptide(L)'
;MGVGEDFQKFKNNYQITTEQIASISYRYKRITRQLNTDFWNTNSETAHSLYVGSYGRDTAAKGLSDLDIGFILPNTVYHQYNNHQGNGQSALLQAVKKSIQKTYRTSESFGDGQVVVISFDDNVTFEVLPAFENSSNSWTFPNANNGGSWKDCNPRAEIAAIDTRSALTNKNLKYLGRMMRVCAPLRGPNQRHVDRHVGVSVHRDLSAPRQVVLLSRFHGARFFRLPVKTRSEPDRLARARQRLSRPPQRRVRTQGAQRISARERGDPVQ
;
A
#
# COMPACT_ATOMS: atom_id res chain seq x y z
N MET A 1 -1.19 2.64 -32.84
CA MET A 1 -1.14 2.01 -31.50
C MET A 1 -2.56 2.01 -30.96
N GLY A 2 -2.97 0.89 -30.36
CA GLY A 2 -4.28 0.79 -29.71
C GLY A 2 -4.24 1.33 -28.29
N VAL A 3 -5.39 1.76 -27.76
CA VAL A 3 -5.51 2.27 -26.37
C VAL A 3 -4.92 1.30 -25.35
N GLY A 4 -5.10 -0.02 -25.53
CA GLY A 4 -4.52 -1.03 -24.64
C GLY A 4 -2.98 -1.04 -24.64
N GLU A 5 -2.35 -0.82 -25.80
CA GLU A 5 -0.88 -0.73 -25.93
C GLU A 5 -0.35 0.52 -25.22
N ASP A 6 -1.08 1.64 -25.31
CA ASP A 6 -0.71 2.89 -24.65
C ASP A 6 -0.72 2.74 -23.13
N PHE A 7 -1.75 2.11 -22.56
CA PHE A 7 -1.79 1.81 -21.12
C PHE A 7 -0.71 0.82 -20.68
N GLN A 8 -0.37 -0.15 -21.52
CA GLN A 8 0.71 -1.09 -21.24
C GLN A 8 2.08 -0.39 -21.25
N LYS A 9 2.31 0.52 -22.20
CA LYS A 9 3.52 1.37 -22.23
C LYS A 9 3.59 2.27 -21.01
N PHE A 10 2.48 2.93 -20.66
CA PHE A 10 2.45 3.76 -19.46
C PHE A 10 2.73 2.96 -18.19
N LYS A 11 2.19 1.74 -18.09
CA LYS A 11 2.49 0.79 -17.01
C LYS A 11 3.97 0.49 -16.86
N ASN A 12 4.68 0.31 -17.96
CA ASN A 12 6.10 0.01 -17.93
C ASN A 12 6.95 1.23 -17.52
N ASN A 13 6.46 2.45 -17.74
CA ASN A 13 7.22 3.68 -17.52
C ASN A 13 7.18 4.21 -16.08
N TYR A 14 6.20 3.82 -15.26
CA TYR A 14 6.10 4.29 -13.86
C TYR A 14 6.80 3.37 -12.86
N GLN A 15 7.53 2.35 -13.29
CA GLN A 15 8.21 1.43 -12.38
C GLN A 15 9.36 2.15 -11.67
N ILE A 16 9.55 1.84 -10.38
CA ILE A 16 10.74 2.25 -9.62
C ILE A 16 11.91 1.45 -10.17
N THR A 17 13.06 2.09 -10.41
CA THR A 17 14.20 1.39 -11.01
C THR A 17 14.81 0.39 -10.04
N THR A 18 15.46 -0.65 -10.57
CA THR A 18 16.11 -1.68 -9.76
C THR A 18 17.18 -1.08 -8.84
N GLU A 19 17.91 -0.08 -9.30
CA GLU A 19 18.95 0.64 -8.56
C GLU A 19 18.33 1.40 -7.37
N GLN A 20 17.20 2.08 -7.60
CA GLN A 20 16.49 2.80 -6.55
C GLN A 20 15.91 1.81 -5.51
N ILE A 21 15.35 0.68 -5.96
CA ILE A 21 14.88 -0.40 -5.06
C ILE A 21 16.03 -0.95 -4.21
N ALA A 22 17.18 -1.22 -4.81
CA ALA A 22 18.36 -1.71 -4.09
C ALA A 22 18.84 -0.70 -3.05
N SER A 23 18.89 0.59 -3.41
CA SER A 23 19.23 1.70 -2.51
C SER A 23 18.22 1.85 -1.35
N ILE A 24 16.92 1.75 -1.63
CA ILE A 24 15.86 1.79 -0.60
C ILE A 24 16.00 0.61 0.37
N SER A 25 16.17 -0.61 -0.16
CA SER A 25 16.36 -1.82 0.65
C SER A 25 17.60 -1.73 1.53
N TYR A 26 18.72 -1.24 0.98
CA TYR A 26 19.95 -1.05 1.74
C TYR A 26 19.75 -0.10 2.93
N ARG A 27 19.10 1.05 2.71
CA ARG A 27 18.83 2.04 3.76
C ARG A 27 17.85 1.53 4.81
N TYR A 28 16.76 0.89 4.38
CA TYR A 28 15.77 0.27 5.27
C TYR A 28 16.40 -0.73 6.24
N LYS A 29 17.27 -1.62 5.73
CA LYS A 29 17.94 -2.64 6.53
C LYS A 29 18.84 -2.03 7.59
N ARG A 30 19.59 -0.97 7.24
CA ARG A 30 20.46 -0.24 8.17
C ARG A 30 19.69 0.49 9.25
N ILE A 31 18.58 1.17 8.91
CA ILE A 31 17.67 1.77 9.89
C ILE A 31 17.14 0.70 10.84
N THR A 32 16.61 -0.40 10.29
CA THR A 32 16.06 -1.52 11.06
C THR A 32 17.10 -2.10 12.02
N ARG A 33 18.31 -2.39 11.53
CA ARG A 33 19.41 -2.92 12.35
C ARG A 33 19.79 -1.98 13.49
N GLN A 34 19.89 -0.69 13.22
CA GLN A 34 20.26 0.30 14.23
C GLN A 34 19.24 0.37 15.36
N LEU A 35 17.95 0.42 15.02
CA LEU A 35 16.87 0.44 15.99
C LEU A 35 16.77 -0.89 16.77
N ASN A 36 16.94 -2.02 16.09
CA ASN A 36 17.01 -3.33 16.74
C ASN A 36 18.17 -3.44 17.73
N THR A 37 19.31 -2.82 17.41
CA THR A 37 20.48 -2.82 18.30
C THR A 37 20.16 -2.06 19.58
N ASP A 38 19.56 -0.87 19.47
CA ASP A 38 19.31 0.00 20.61
C ASP A 38 18.09 -0.38 21.45
N PHE A 39 17.02 -0.90 20.84
CA PHE A 39 15.76 -1.14 21.52
C PHE A 39 15.48 -2.62 21.79
N TRP A 40 15.99 -3.54 20.96
CA TRP A 40 15.74 -4.98 21.07
C TRP A 40 16.98 -5.78 21.47
N ASN A 41 18.16 -5.16 21.54
CA ASN A 41 19.44 -5.84 21.74
C ASN A 41 19.68 -6.97 20.70
N THR A 42 19.27 -6.75 19.45
CA THR A 42 19.53 -7.67 18.33
C THR A 42 20.10 -6.91 17.14
N ASN A 43 20.77 -7.62 16.21
CA ASN A 43 21.35 -7.02 15.01
C ASN A 43 20.56 -7.34 13.72
N SER A 44 19.30 -7.77 13.87
CA SER A 44 18.45 -8.16 12.74
C SER A 44 18.16 -6.98 11.82
N GLU A 45 18.25 -7.21 10.51
CA GLU A 45 17.95 -6.22 9.47
C GLU A 45 16.49 -6.26 8.99
N THR A 46 15.71 -7.22 9.49
CA THR A 46 14.36 -7.52 9.00
C THR A 46 13.31 -7.65 10.10
N ALA A 47 13.72 -7.87 11.35
CA ALA A 47 12.79 -8.00 12.46
C ALA A 47 12.23 -6.64 12.89
N HIS A 48 10.99 -6.66 13.39
CA HIS A 48 10.27 -5.53 14.00
C HIS A 48 9.97 -4.34 13.09
N SER A 49 10.43 -4.33 11.85
CA SER A 49 10.11 -3.29 10.87
C SER A 49 9.16 -3.79 9.78
N LEU A 50 8.38 -2.87 9.21
CA LEU A 50 7.50 -3.14 8.07
C LEU A 50 7.47 -1.92 7.15
N TYR A 51 7.62 -2.13 5.84
CA TYR A 51 7.22 -1.11 4.87
C TYR A 51 5.71 -0.90 4.95
N VAL A 52 5.29 0.33 5.21
CA VAL A 52 3.88 0.71 5.28
C VAL A 52 3.57 1.73 4.18
N GLY A 53 2.41 2.38 4.28
CA GLY A 53 2.05 3.44 3.33
C GLY A 53 2.02 2.96 1.88
N SER A 54 2.40 3.85 0.96
CA SER A 54 2.25 3.56 -0.48
C SER A 54 3.18 2.44 -0.95
N TYR A 55 4.39 2.37 -0.40
CA TYR A 55 5.37 1.34 -0.71
C TYR A 55 4.95 -0.02 -0.17
N GLY A 56 4.53 -0.09 1.10
CA GLY A 56 4.02 -1.31 1.72
C GLY A 56 2.77 -1.88 1.06
N ARG A 57 1.87 -1.01 0.56
CA ARG A 57 0.68 -1.43 -0.22
C ARG A 57 1.00 -1.78 -1.67
N ASP A 58 2.26 -1.68 -2.09
CA ASP A 58 2.71 -1.92 -3.47
C ASP A 58 1.93 -1.04 -4.47
N THR A 59 1.83 0.23 -4.11
CA THR A 59 1.18 1.29 -4.90
C THR A 59 2.10 2.48 -5.13
N ALA A 60 3.33 2.45 -4.60
CA ALA A 60 4.39 3.39 -4.95
C ALA A 60 4.78 3.25 -6.43
N ALA A 61 5.22 4.35 -7.02
CA ALA A 61 5.57 4.47 -8.42
C ALA A 61 6.81 5.36 -8.57
N LYS A 62 7.36 5.44 -9.78
CA LYS A 62 8.44 6.36 -10.15
C LYS A 62 8.13 7.78 -9.69
N GLY A 63 9.15 8.47 -9.17
CA GLY A 63 8.99 9.78 -8.53
C GLY A 63 8.55 9.67 -7.06
N LEU A 64 8.69 8.49 -6.45
CA LEU A 64 8.56 8.29 -5.01
C LEU A 64 9.57 9.18 -4.28
N SER A 65 9.05 10.11 -3.46
CA SER A 65 9.83 10.93 -2.53
C SER A 65 9.88 10.30 -1.14
N ASP A 66 8.75 9.82 -0.62
CA ASP A 66 8.62 9.48 0.80
C ASP A 66 8.38 7.98 1.01
N LEU A 67 9.16 7.38 1.91
CA LEU A 67 9.13 5.96 2.29
C LEU A 67 8.66 5.80 3.73
N ASP A 68 7.43 5.32 3.89
CA ASP A 68 6.86 5.04 5.21
C ASP A 68 7.35 3.70 5.76
N ILE A 69 7.93 3.70 6.97
CA ILE A 69 8.34 2.51 7.71
C ILE A 69 7.67 2.50 9.07
N GLY A 70 6.99 1.41 9.42
CA GLY A 70 6.64 1.12 10.81
C GLY A 70 7.77 0.39 11.51
N PHE A 71 8.10 0.78 12.74
CA PHE A 71 9.03 0.05 13.60
C PHE A 71 8.39 -0.25 14.96
N ILE A 72 8.25 -1.54 15.27
CA ILE A 72 7.67 -2.02 16.53
C ILE A 72 8.72 -2.00 17.62
N LEU A 73 8.47 -1.19 18.64
CA LEU A 73 9.29 -1.09 19.84
C LEU A 73 8.79 -2.06 20.91
N PRO A 74 9.66 -2.46 21.86
CA PRO A 74 9.24 -3.26 23.00
C PRO A 74 8.18 -2.55 23.84
N ASN A 75 7.24 -3.31 24.42
CA ASN A 75 6.19 -2.74 25.27
C ASN A 75 6.73 -2.03 26.54
N THR A 76 7.91 -2.42 27.03
CA THR A 76 8.58 -1.71 28.14
C THR A 76 8.90 -0.26 27.78
N VAL A 77 9.24 0.02 26.51
CA VAL A 77 9.48 1.37 26.00
C VAL A 77 8.18 2.18 25.98
N TYR A 78 7.04 1.56 25.66
CA TYR A 78 5.74 2.24 25.76
C TYR A 78 5.50 2.72 27.19
N HIS A 79 5.63 1.86 28.19
CA HIS A 79 5.40 2.23 29.58
C HIS A 79 6.35 3.33 30.06
N GLN A 80 7.62 3.29 29.64
CA GLN A 80 8.60 4.35 29.94
C GLN A 80 8.12 5.72 29.44
N TYR A 81 7.70 5.82 28.18
CA TYR A 81 7.31 7.10 27.58
C TYR A 81 5.87 7.50 27.92
N ASN A 82 4.99 6.55 28.21
CA ASN A 82 3.64 6.82 28.67
C ASN A 82 3.63 7.44 30.08
N ASN A 83 4.59 7.04 30.92
CA ASN A 83 4.76 7.58 32.27
C ASN A 83 5.72 8.79 32.32
N HIS A 84 6.17 9.28 31.17
CA HIS A 84 7.08 10.42 31.10
C HIS A 84 6.37 11.71 31.52
N GLN A 85 7.04 12.56 32.31
CA GLN A 85 6.50 13.87 32.65
C GLN A 85 6.51 14.78 31.42
N GLY A 86 5.36 15.37 31.10
CA GLY A 86 5.20 16.20 29.90
C GLY A 86 4.95 15.38 28.64
N ASN A 87 5.54 15.80 27.51
CA ASN A 87 5.25 15.20 26.20
C ASN A 87 6.13 13.98 25.93
N GLY A 88 5.75 12.83 26.49
CA GLY A 88 6.44 11.55 26.31
C GLY A 88 6.55 11.09 24.85
N GLN A 89 5.59 11.45 24.00
CA GLN A 89 5.59 11.14 22.58
C GLN A 89 6.71 11.87 21.84
N SER A 90 6.90 13.17 22.13
CA SER A 90 8.03 13.94 21.61
C SER A 90 9.36 13.37 22.10
N ALA A 91 9.45 13.03 23.39
CA ALA A 91 10.65 12.41 23.96
C ALA A 91 10.99 11.06 23.30
N LEU A 92 9.99 10.23 22.99
CA LEU A 92 10.16 8.99 22.24
C LEU A 92 10.71 9.25 20.83
N LEU A 93 10.12 10.19 20.10
CA LEU A 93 10.60 10.55 18.75
C LEU A 93 12.04 11.03 18.78
N GLN A 94 12.44 11.80 19.80
CA GLN A 94 13.84 12.22 19.96
C GLN A 94 14.77 11.03 20.24
N ALA A 95 14.35 10.05 21.03
CA ALA A 95 15.16 8.85 21.29
C ALA A 95 15.35 7.99 20.02
N VAL A 96 14.28 7.79 19.25
CA VAL A 96 14.33 7.08 17.97
C VAL A 96 15.22 7.83 16.98
N LYS A 97 15.07 9.15 16.87
CA LYS A 97 15.96 10.00 16.05
C LYS A 97 17.43 9.84 16.44
N LYS A 98 17.76 9.96 17.72
CA LYS A 98 19.14 9.80 18.23
C LYS A 98 19.71 8.43 17.92
N SER A 99 18.89 7.37 17.99
CA SER A 99 19.30 6.02 17.60
C SER A 99 19.70 5.97 16.12
N ILE A 100 18.84 6.45 15.23
CA ILE A 100 19.08 6.44 13.77
C ILE A 100 20.32 7.25 13.40
N GLN A 101 20.55 8.39 14.07
CA GLN A 101 21.72 9.24 13.87
C GLN A 101 23.05 8.54 14.16
N LYS A 102 23.08 7.44 14.95
CA LYS A 102 24.30 6.64 15.15
C LYS A 102 24.77 5.99 13.84
N THR A 103 23.84 5.63 12.96
CA THR A 103 24.10 5.06 11.63
C THR A 103 24.17 6.13 10.54
N TYR A 104 23.29 7.13 10.58
CA TYR A 104 23.20 8.21 9.58
C TYR A 104 23.51 9.56 10.22
N ARG A 105 24.79 9.81 10.49
CA ARG A 105 25.24 11.00 11.24
C ARG A 105 25.09 12.31 10.47
N THR A 106 25.26 12.27 9.16
CA THR A 106 25.29 13.45 8.29
C THR A 106 23.95 13.72 7.61
N SER A 107 23.04 12.74 7.59
CA SER A 107 21.71 12.91 7.02
C SER A 107 20.87 13.82 7.91
N GLU A 108 20.14 14.74 7.28
CA GLU A 108 19.17 15.56 7.99
C GLU A 108 18.09 14.65 8.59
N SER A 109 17.80 14.86 9.88
CA SER A 109 16.76 14.11 10.58
C SER A 109 16.05 14.97 11.61
N PHE A 110 14.74 14.84 11.69
CA PHE A 110 13.88 15.57 12.64
C PHE A 110 12.64 14.76 12.99
N GLY A 111 12.03 15.07 14.14
CA GLY A 111 10.71 14.54 14.47
C GLY A 111 9.65 15.44 13.83
N ASP A 112 8.69 14.85 13.13
CA ASP A 112 7.55 15.56 12.53
C ASP A 112 6.25 14.90 12.96
N GLY A 113 5.56 15.53 13.91
CA GLY A 113 4.28 15.10 14.46
C GLY A 113 4.29 13.69 15.06
N GLN A 114 4.31 12.68 14.19
CA GLN A 114 4.13 11.26 14.49
C GLN A 114 5.35 10.41 14.09
N VAL A 115 6.24 10.92 13.24
CA VAL A 115 7.34 10.16 12.63
C VAL A 115 8.70 10.81 12.87
N VAL A 116 9.76 10.03 12.68
CA VAL A 116 11.12 10.54 12.49
C VAL A 116 11.43 10.55 11.00
N VAL A 117 11.70 11.73 10.46
CA VAL A 117 12.03 11.95 9.06
C VAL A 117 13.54 11.88 8.88
N ILE A 118 14.01 11.24 7.81
CA ILE A 118 15.42 11.15 7.41
C ILE A 118 15.52 11.48 5.92
N SER A 119 16.17 12.58 5.59
CA SER A 119 16.37 13.02 4.21
C SER A 119 17.71 12.55 3.67
N PHE A 120 17.73 12.09 2.42
CA PHE A 120 18.95 11.70 1.70
C PHE A 120 19.16 12.56 0.45
N ASP A 121 20.41 12.64 0.00
CA ASP A 121 20.84 13.51 -1.12
C ASP A 121 20.25 13.10 -2.48
N ASP A 122 19.65 11.91 -2.58
CA ASP A 122 18.95 11.42 -3.76
C ASP A 122 17.46 11.81 -3.81
N ASN A 123 17.03 12.75 -2.96
CA ASN A 123 15.64 13.20 -2.78
C ASN A 123 14.67 12.10 -2.31
N VAL A 124 15.20 11.01 -1.75
CA VAL A 124 14.40 10.02 -1.05
C VAL A 124 14.41 10.35 0.44
N THR A 125 13.22 10.40 1.02
CA THR A 125 12.99 10.63 2.43
C THR A 125 12.41 9.37 3.05
N PHE A 126 12.89 9.02 4.24
CA PHE A 126 12.35 7.94 5.04
C PHE A 126 11.57 8.52 6.22
N GLU A 127 10.33 8.09 6.38
CA GLU A 127 9.47 8.43 7.52
C GLU A 127 9.32 7.20 8.41
N VAL A 128 9.99 7.22 9.56
CA VAL A 128 9.98 6.11 10.53
C VAL A 128 8.93 6.38 11.60
N LEU A 129 7.87 5.58 11.60
CA LEU A 129 6.81 5.55 12.59
C LEU A 129 7.16 4.56 13.70
N PRO A 130 7.66 5.00 14.87
CA PRO A 130 7.74 4.12 16.02
C PRO A 130 6.33 3.73 16.49
N ALA A 131 6.15 2.46 16.81
CA ALA A 131 4.86 1.90 17.14
C ALA A 131 4.99 0.79 18.18
N PHE A 132 3.88 0.44 18.80
CA PHE A 132 3.74 -0.66 19.75
C PHE A 132 2.63 -1.57 19.28
N GLU A 133 2.86 -2.89 19.32
CA GLU A 133 1.90 -3.86 18.82
C GLU A 133 0.81 -4.14 19.88
N ASN A 134 -0.44 -4.03 19.47
CA ASN A 134 -1.60 -4.34 20.29
C ASN A 134 -2.05 -5.79 20.08
N SER A 135 -2.83 -6.34 21.02
CA SER A 135 -3.39 -7.69 20.93
C SER A 135 -4.27 -7.92 19.69
N SER A 136 -4.85 -6.86 19.12
CA SER A 136 -5.68 -6.90 17.91
C SER A 136 -4.89 -6.80 16.59
N ASN A 137 -3.57 -6.98 16.60
CA ASN A 137 -2.67 -6.74 15.45
C ASN A 137 -2.71 -5.30 14.89
N SER A 138 -3.34 -4.37 15.61
CA SER A 138 -3.22 -2.93 15.37
C SER A 138 -2.00 -2.42 16.12
N TRP A 139 -1.62 -1.19 15.83
CA TRP A 139 -0.50 -0.52 16.46
C TRP A 139 -0.94 0.74 17.16
N THR A 140 -0.31 1.02 18.29
CA THR A 140 -0.37 2.31 18.95
C THR A 140 0.91 3.08 18.67
N PHE A 141 0.82 4.36 18.32
CA PHE A 141 1.95 5.19 17.88
C PHE A 141 1.88 6.61 18.47
N PRO A 142 3.01 7.32 18.57
CA PRO A 142 3.05 8.65 19.17
C PRO A 142 2.51 9.72 18.23
N ASN A 143 1.85 10.72 18.80
CA ASN A 143 1.60 12.00 18.16
C ASN A 143 2.06 13.10 19.12
N ALA A 144 3.15 13.78 18.80
CA ALA A 144 3.77 14.81 19.65
C ALA A 144 3.05 16.17 19.59
N ASN A 145 2.09 16.36 18.70
CA ASN A 145 1.38 17.63 18.56
C ASN A 145 0.46 17.92 19.76
N ASN A 146 0.25 19.21 20.07
CA ASN A 146 -0.69 19.69 21.09
C ASN A 146 -0.51 19.05 22.48
N GLY A 147 0.73 18.93 22.95
CA GLY A 147 1.04 18.37 24.27
C GLY A 147 1.19 16.85 24.30
N GLY A 148 0.95 16.16 23.19
CA GLY A 148 1.19 14.73 23.05
C GLY A 148 -0.07 13.88 23.20
N SER A 149 -0.17 12.82 22.40
CA SER A 149 -1.21 11.79 22.53
C SER A 149 -0.78 10.49 21.85
N TRP A 150 -1.31 9.36 22.32
CA TRP A 150 -1.20 8.09 21.61
C TRP A 150 -2.35 7.93 20.63
N LYS A 151 -2.07 7.35 19.46
CA LYS A 151 -3.04 7.10 18.38
C LYS A 151 -2.92 5.66 17.90
N ASP A 152 -3.95 5.17 17.23
CA ASP A 152 -3.99 3.80 16.72
C ASP A 152 -4.04 3.75 15.18
N CYS A 153 -3.37 2.76 14.60
CA CYS A 153 -3.43 2.44 13.18
C CYS A 153 -3.38 0.92 12.96
N ASN A 154 -3.68 0.46 11.74
CA ASN A 154 -3.51 -0.95 11.37
C ASN A 154 -3.02 -1.07 9.91
N PRO A 155 -1.73 -0.78 9.65
CA PRO A 155 -1.20 -0.80 8.29
C PRO A 155 -1.20 -2.21 7.69
N ARG A 156 -1.12 -3.27 8.52
CA ARG A 156 -1.24 -4.66 8.04
C ARG A 156 -2.62 -4.92 7.42
N ALA A 157 -3.69 -4.44 8.05
CA ALA A 157 -5.04 -4.55 7.50
C ALA A 157 -5.21 -3.76 6.20
N GLU A 158 -4.62 -2.56 6.10
CA GLU A 158 -4.64 -1.79 4.85
C GLU A 158 -3.93 -2.50 3.70
N ILE A 159 -2.74 -3.05 3.97
CA ILE A 159 -1.97 -3.84 3.00
C ILE A 159 -2.79 -5.04 2.54
N ALA A 160 -3.33 -5.82 3.49
CA ALA A 160 -4.15 -6.99 3.18
C ALA A 160 -5.40 -6.65 2.35
N ALA A 161 -6.06 -5.53 2.64
CA ALA A 161 -7.24 -5.07 1.89
C ALA A 161 -6.88 -4.72 0.43
N ILE A 162 -5.79 -3.98 0.22
CA ILE A 162 -5.30 -3.65 -1.14
C ILE A 162 -4.87 -4.91 -1.89
N ASP A 163 -4.15 -5.81 -1.25
CA ASP A 163 -3.70 -7.06 -1.85
C ASP A 163 -4.88 -7.94 -2.28
N THR A 164 -5.85 -8.12 -1.40
CA THR A 164 -7.07 -8.88 -1.67
C THR A 164 -7.83 -8.30 -2.85
N ARG A 165 -8.10 -6.99 -2.84
CA ARG A 165 -8.84 -6.34 -3.94
C ARG A 165 -8.06 -6.34 -5.25
N SER A 166 -6.74 -6.20 -5.18
CA SER A 166 -5.85 -6.28 -6.34
C SER A 166 -5.86 -7.67 -6.96
N ALA A 167 -5.82 -8.73 -6.16
CA ALA A 167 -5.94 -10.11 -6.66
C ALA A 167 -7.29 -10.34 -7.37
N LEU A 168 -8.40 -9.87 -6.80
CA LEU A 168 -9.74 -9.97 -7.40
C LEU A 168 -9.92 -9.16 -8.68
N THR A 169 -9.01 -8.23 -8.99
CA THR A 169 -9.10 -7.33 -10.15
C THR A 169 -7.98 -7.55 -11.16
N ASN A 170 -7.36 -8.75 -11.15
CA ASN A 170 -6.22 -9.08 -12.01
C ASN A 170 -5.08 -8.03 -11.93
N LYS A 171 -4.80 -7.58 -10.71
CA LYS A 171 -3.81 -6.54 -10.36
C LYS A 171 -4.12 -5.13 -10.86
N ASN A 172 -5.23 -4.91 -11.56
CA ASN A 172 -5.59 -3.60 -12.12
C ASN A 172 -5.71 -2.51 -11.05
N LEU A 173 -6.14 -2.82 -9.82
CA LEU A 173 -6.18 -1.84 -8.73
C LEU A 173 -4.82 -1.18 -8.51
N LYS A 174 -3.76 -1.97 -8.37
CA LYS A 174 -2.42 -1.44 -8.11
C LYS A 174 -1.82 -0.77 -9.34
N TYR A 175 -2.15 -1.26 -10.55
CA TYR A 175 -1.71 -0.60 -11.78
C TYR A 175 -2.32 0.80 -11.93
N LEU A 176 -3.64 0.91 -11.75
CA LEU A 176 -4.33 2.19 -11.79
C LEU A 176 -3.90 3.10 -10.63
N GLY A 177 -3.69 2.56 -9.43
CA GLY A 177 -3.18 3.33 -8.29
C GLY A 177 -1.84 4.01 -8.60
N ARG A 178 -0.89 3.28 -9.19
CA ARG A 178 0.41 3.85 -9.61
C ARG A 178 0.27 4.87 -10.73
N MET A 179 -0.59 4.61 -11.73
CA MET A 179 -0.89 5.58 -12.80
C MET A 179 -1.40 6.90 -12.20
N MET A 180 -2.37 6.83 -11.30
CA MET A 180 -2.95 8.02 -10.65
C MET A 180 -1.91 8.80 -9.83
N ARG A 181 -0.96 8.12 -9.17
CA ARG A 181 0.13 8.79 -8.45
C ARG A 181 1.08 9.53 -9.39
N VAL A 182 1.39 8.97 -10.56
CA VAL A 182 2.24 9.65 -11.55
C VAL A 182 1.49 10.81 -12.24
N CYS A 183 0.17 10.71 -12.38
CA CYS A 183 -0.65 11.77 -12.96
C CYS A 183 -0.97 12.91 -11.97
N ALA A 184 -0.96 12.66 -10.65
CA ALA A 184 -1.29 13.67 -9.65
C ALA A 184 -0.36 14.92 -9.66
N PRO A 185 0.97 14.79 -9.84
CA PRO A 185 1.90 15.92 -10.02
C PRO A 185 1.67 16.76 -11.28
N LEU A 186 0.82 16.32 -12.23
CA LEU A 186 0.54 17.07 -13.47
C LEU A 186 -0.43 18.23 -13.25
N ARG A 187 -0.86 18.50 -12.01
CA ARG A 187 -1.54 19.74 -11.62
C ARG A 187 -0.45 20.76 -11.26
N GLY A 188 -0.44 21.90 -11.98
CA GLY A 188 0.69 22.83 -12.10
C GLY A 188 1.35 23.34 -10.81
N PRO A 189 2.46 24.09 -10.93
CA PRO A 189 3.36 24.45 -9.82
C PRO A 189 2.75 25.28 -8.67
N ASN A 190 1.49 25.69 -8.76
CA ASN A 190 0.90 26.69 -7.87
C ASN A 190 0.11 26.14 -6.66
N GLN A 191 0.11 24.83 -6.40
CA GLN A 191 -0.58 24.26 -5.23
C GLN A 191 0.34 23.94 -4.05
N ARG A 192 1.67 24.06 -4.19
CA ARG A 192 2.62 23.70 -3.11
C ARG A 192 2.76 24.74 -1.99
N HIS A 193 2.04 25.86 -2.03
CA HIS A 193 2.22 26.98 -1.10
C HIS A 193 0.97 27.37 -0.28
N VAL A 194 -0.16 26.64 -0.38
CA VAL A 194 -1.42 27.09 0.27
C VAL A 194 -1.81 26.25 1.51
N ASP A 195 -1.21 25.09 1.76
CA ASP A 195 -1.65 24.23 2.86
C ASP A 195 -0.85 24.38 4.18
N ARG A 196 -0.09 25.47 4.39
CA ARG A 196 0.56 25.75 5.69
C ARG A 196 -0.15 26.73 6.61
N HIS A 197 -1.18 27.46 6.17
CA HIS A 197 -1.88 28.40 7.03
C HIS A 197 -3.37 28.52 6.70
N VAL A 198 -4.18 27.52 7.06
CA VAL A 198 -5.55 27.79 7.53
C VAL A 198 -5.93 26.73 8.58
N GLY A 199 -5.87 27.12 9.85
CA GLY A 199 -6.57 26.40 10.91
C GLY A 199 -8.07 26.62 10.74
N VAL A 200 -8.81 25.57 10.37
CA VAL A 200 -10.27 25.56 10.48
C VAL A 200 -10.66 24.50 11.50
N SER A 201 -11.07 24.96 12.68
CA SER A 201 -11.80 24.17 13.66
C SER A 201 -13.07 23.61 13.03
N VAL A 202 -13.22 22.29 13.04
CA VAL A 202 -14.51 21.64 12.80
C VAL A 202 -14.93 20.99 14.11
N HIS A 203 -15.83 21.63 14.84
CA HIS A 203 -16.60 20.98 15.90
C HIS A 203 -17.38 19.81 15.26
N ARG A 204 -17.14 18.59 15.74
CA ARG A 204 -18.00 17.43 15.43
C ARG A 204 -18.83 17.09 16.65
N ASP A 205 -20.12 17.35 16.51
CA ASP A 205 -21.19 16.81 17.33
C ASP A 205 -21.17 15.26 17.26
N LEU A 206 -21.18 14.63 18.42
CA LEU A 206 -21.06 13.18 18.62
C LEU A 206 -22.44 12.58 18.90
N SER A 207 -23.24 12.38 17.85
CA SER A 207 -24.50 11.64 17.97
C SER A 207 -24.99 11.00 16.66
N ALA A 208 -24.21 10.10 16.03
CA ALA A 208 -24.75 9.08 15.08
C ALA A 208 -23.72 8.00 14.69
N PRO A 209 -24.15 6.75 14.39
CA PRO A 209 -23.29 5.58 14.27
C PRO A 209 -22.54 5.46 12.94
N ARG A 210 -21.39 4.79 13.03
CA ARG A 210 -20.35 4.56 12.02
C ARG A 210 -20.88 4.12 10.64
N GLN A 211 -20.61 4.93 9.61
CA GLN A 211 -20.40 4.46 8.24
C GLN A 211 -19.07 5.02 7.71
N VAL A 212 -18.31 4.14 7.06
CA VAL A 212 -17.05 4.44 6.38
C VAL A 212 -17.36 5.35 5.20
N VAL A 213 -17.00 6.63 5.32
CA VAL A 213 -17.13 7.61 4.23
C VAL A 213 -15.75 7.83 3.60
N LEU A 214 -15.56 7.21 2.44
CA LEU A 214 -14.56 7.60 1.45
C LEU A 214 -15.10 8.84 0.73
N LEU A 215 -14.54 10.03 0.99
CA LEU A 215 -14.90 11.23 0.23
C LEU A 215 -13.69 11.85 -0.48
N SER A 216 -13.57 11.51 -1.75
CA SER A 216 -12.90 12.31 -2.77
C SER A 216 -13.80 13.50 -3.11
N ARG A 217 -13.30 14.73 -3.04
CA ARG A 217 -13.98 15.91 -3.58
C ARG A 217 -13.94 15.85 -5.11
N PHE A 218 -15.10 15.81 -5.76
CA PHE A 218 -15.29 16.25 -7.15
C PHE A 218 -16.46 17.24 -7.17
N HIS A 219 -16.19 18.49 -7.54
CA HIS A 219 -17.21 19.46 -7.92
C HIS A 219 -17.37 19.44 -9.44
N GLY A 220 -18.62 19.43 -9.90
CA GLY A 220 -18.98 19.85 -11.26
C GLY A 220 -19.33 18.74 -12.24
N ALA A 221 -20.51 18.14 -12.10
CA ALA A 221 -21.29 17.65 -13.24
C ALA A 221 -22.77 17.55 -12.85
N ARG A 222 -23.64 18.16 -13.67
CA ARG A 222 -25.11 18.19 -13.51
C ARG A 222 -25.66 16.76 -13.51
N PHE A 223 -26.49 16.44 -12.52
CA PHE A 223 -27.24 15.19 -12.42
C PHE A 223 -28.36 15.13 -13.47
N PHE A 224 -28.31 14.13 -14.36
CA PHE A 224 -29.51 13.56 -14.95
C PHE A 224 -29.94 12.39 -14.05
N ARG A 225 -31.13 12.48 -13.45
CA ARG A 225 -31.75 11.40 -12.66
C ARG A 225 -32.35 10.37 -13.62
N LEU A 226 -31.89 9.13 -13.57
CA LEU A 226 -32.65 7.98 -14.07
C LEU A 226 -33.10 7.12 -12.86
N PRO A 227 -34.37 6.68 -12.80
CA PRO A 227 -34.86 5.88 -11.69
C PRO A 227 -34.37 4.44 -11.80
N VAL A 228 -33.69 3.94 -10.76
CA VAL A 228 -33.40 2.51 -10.60
C VAL A 228 -34.59 1.86 -9.92
N LYS A 229 -35.33 1.01 -10.65
CA LYS A 229 -36.28 0.06 -10.05
C LYS A 229 -35.48 -1.03 -9.33
N THR A 230 -35.62 -1.10 -8.01
CA THR A 230 -35.16 -2.25 -7.22
C THR A 230 -36.08 -3.44 -7.51
N ARG A 231 -35.51 -4.56 -7.99
CA ARG A 231 -36.21 -5.85 -8.04
C ARG A 231 -35.78 -6.68 -6.85
N SER A 232 -36.75 -7.17 -6.10
CA SER A 232 -36.60 -8.03 -4.92
C SER A 232 -35.97 -9.39 -5.26
N GLU A 233 -35.28 -9.96 -4.28
CA GLU A 233 -34.51 -11.21 -4.30
C GLU A 233 -35.21 -12.54 -4.70
N PRO A 234 -36.55 -12.71 -4.73
CA PRO A 234 -37.14 -14.01 -5.10
C PRO A 234 -36.91 -14.45 -6.55
N ASP A 235 -36.64 -13.52 -7.48
CA ASP A 235 -36.55 -13.79 -8.93
C ASP A 235 -35.24 -14.46 -9.38
N ARG A 236 -34.17 -14.41 -8.57
CA ARG A 236 -32.87 -15.01 -8.92
C ARG A 236 -32.87 -16.53 -8.73
N LEU A 237 -33.58 -17.03 -7.72
CA LEU A 237 -33.62 -18.46 -7.41
C LEU A 237 -34.47 -19.27 -8.41
N ALA A 238 -35.51 -18.66 -9.00
CA ALA A 238 -36.34 -19.31 -10.01
C ALA A 238 -35.58 -19.55 -11.34
N ARG A 239 -34.67 -18.64 -11.75
CA ARG A 239 -33.88 -18.78 -12.98
C ARG A 239 -32.69 -19.74 -12.86
N ALA A 240 -32.17 -19.95 -11.65
CA ALA A 240 -31.12 -20.92 -11.40
C ALA A 240 -31.64 -22.38 -11.51
N ARG A 241 -32.88 -22.63 -11.08
CA ARG A 241 -33.50 -23.97 -11.15
C ARG A 241 -33.87 -24.42 -12.57
N GLN A 242 -34.08 -23.50 -13.51
CA GLN A 242 -34.39 -23.81 -14.91
C GLN A 242 -33.17 -24.16 -15.77
N ARG A 243 -31.94 -23.92 -15.28
CA ARG A 243 -30.69 -24.21 -16.02
C ARG A 243 -30.08 -25.58 -15.70
N LEU A 244 -30.56 -26.28 -14.67
CA LEU A 244 -30.04 -27.59 -14.24
C LEU A 244 -30.83 -28.79 -14.79
N SER A 245 -31.88 -28.57 -15.59
CA SER A 245 -32.76 -29.62 -16.12
C SER A 245 -32.59 -29.92 -17.62
N ARG A 246 -31.49 -29.48 -18.25
CA ARG A 246 -31.21 -29.79 -19.67
C ARG A 246 -30.14 -30.89 -19.80
N PRO A 247 -30.41 -32.03 -20.46
CA PRO A 247 -29.41 -33.06 -20.69
C PRO A 247 -28.39 -32.62 -21.75
N PRO A 248 -27.14 -33.12 -21.69
CA PRO A 248 -26.07 -32.67 -22.58
C PRO A 248 -26.26 -33.24 -24.01
N GLN A 249 -26.20 -32.36 -25.01
CA GLN A 249 -26.16 -32.77 -26.41
C GLN A 249 -24.80 -33.38 -26.75
N ARG A 250 -24.79 -34.65 -27.16
CA ARG A 250 -23.64 -35.36 -27.74
C ARG A 250 -23.23 -34.69 -29.06
N ARG A 251 -21.99 -34.20 -29.15
CA ARG A 251 -21.34 -33.89 -30.43
C ARG A 251 -20.81 -35.19 -31.05
N VAL A 252 -21.39 -35.59 -32.17
CA VAL A 252 -20.87 -36.66 -33.04
C VAL A 252 -19.66 -36.11 -33.80
N ARG A 253 -18.48 -36.72 -33.63
CA ARG A 253 -17.33 -36.54 -34.52
C ARG A 253 -17.36 -37.67 -35.56
N THR A 254 -17.59 -37.32 -36.81
CA THR A 254 -17.39 -38.21 -37.96
C THR A 254 -15.89 -38.41 -38.18
N GLN A 255 -15.46 -39.68 -38.17
CA GLN A 255 -14.15 -40.11 -38.63
C GLN A 255 -14.18 -40.25 -40.16
N GLY A 256 -13.31 -39.53 -40.86
CA GLY A 256 -12.99 -39.77 -42.27
C GLY A 256 -11.76 -40.66 -42.36
N ALA A 257 -11.95 -41.88 -42.86
CA ALA A 257 -10.90 -42.84 -43.16
C ALA A 257 -10.29 -42.56 -44.54
N GLN A 258 -8.96 -42.59 -44.65
CA GLN A 258 -8.27 -42.94 -45.89
C GLN A 258 -7.14 -43.92 -45.57
N ARG A 259 -7.32 -45.16 -46.03
CA ARG A 259 -6.28 -46.16 -46.28
C ARG A 259 -5.72 -45.92 -47.68
N ILE A 260 -4.44 -46.26 -47.87
CA ILE A 260 -3.71 -46.79 -49.05
C ILE A 260 -2.22 -46.56 -48.72
N SER A 261 -1.23 -47.42 -48.86
CA SER A 261 -1.03 -48.88 -49.00
C SER A 261 0.49 -49.05 -48.89
N ALA A 262 0.97 -50.06 -48.17
CA ALA A 262 2.38 -50.40 -48.09
C ALA A 262 2.90 -51.00 -49.41
N ARG A 263 4.15 -50.70 -49.76
CA ARG A 263 4.97 -51.52 -50.67
C ARG A 263 6.40 -51.58 -50.14
N GLU A 264 6.79 -52.77 -49.72
CA GLU A 264 8.15 -53.17 -49.31
C GLU A 264 9.10 -53.33 -50.51
N ARG A 265 10.39 -53.49 -50.14
CA ARG A 265 11.58 -53.98 -50.89
C ARG A 265 12.46 -52.85 -51.44
N GLY A 266 13.75 -52.76 -51.12
CA GLY A 266 14.65 -53.58 -50.30
C GLY A 266 16.06 -52.99 -50.40
N ASP A 267 16.87 -53.17 -49.36
CA ASP A 267 18.33 -52.93 -49.40
C ASP A 267 19.01 -53.98 -50.32
N PRO A 268 20.24 -53.71 -50.81
CA PRO A 268 21.41 -54.13 -50.03
C PRO A 268 22.63 -53.19 -50.08
N VAL A 269 23.30 -53.09 -48.93
CA VAL A 269 24.75 -53.32 -48.70
C VAL A 269 25.72 -52.91 -49.83
N GLN A 270 26.40 -51.76 -49.67
CA GLN A 270 27.83 -51.60 -49.34
C GLN A 270 28.19 -50.11 -49.25
#